data_AF-A0A943BQ97-F1
#
_entry.id   AF-A0A943BQ97-F1
#
_cell.length_a   1.000
_cell.length_b   1.000
_cell.length_c   1.000
_cell.angle_alpha   90.00
_cell.angle_beta   90.00
_cell.angle_gamma   90.00
#
_symmetry.space_group_name_H-M   'P 1'
#
loop_
_entity.id
_entity.type
_entity.pdbx_description
1 polymer ?
#
loop_
_entity_poly.entity_id
_entity_poly.type
_entity_poly.pdbx_seq_one_letter_code
_entity_poly.pdbx_strand_id
1 'polypeptide(L)'
;MFEFLTRRHAAPAETPLSEVRFTREDLFVLLGGCDTGMFANGEYTIDFDQIERHGTDPWRRDMAARLSPTGLVDAEGIPSDELAEALYPLNKPGVVVDDGATPQSARERDERTVSAVLFEGSASAIRRLPGRRAGFSVASLGPEAYWDVAFRGLVGCPPLASPWEGQVVVTPPEPEVGSALRRGDELYLRGLCAKCGGDAEALSSFAGKLSSNSSVARGERAFVIADYRDCRFEESLGFIIPQTNSSSYWAKNTSAFFAEGVVLSEMRVLRDPESDEIVEYGAIYFNGGDTLLDALTRFHEVPSFIR
;
A
#
# COMPACT_ATOMS: atom_id res chain seq x y z
N MET A 1 -48.99 32.97 29.08
CA MET A 1 -48.48 31.58 28.96
C MET A 1 -47.88 31.48 27.57
N PHE A 2 -46.55 31.62 27.47
CA PHE A 2 -45.83 31.54 26.19
C PHE A 2 -45.16 30.19 26.13
N GLU A 3 -45.66 29.30 25.26
CA GLU A 3 -44.96 28.07 24.91
C GLU A 3 -43.77 28.43 24.02
N PHE A 4 -42.57 28.28 24.58
CA PHE A 4 -41.35 28.29 23.80
C PHE A 4 -41.31 27.00 22.98
N LEU A 5 -41.63 27.12 21.70
CA LEU A 5 -41.25 26.14 20.68
C LEU A 5 -39.71 26.07 20.66
N THR A 6 -39.14 25.08 21.35
CA THR A 6 -37.78 24.64 21.13
C THR A 6 -37.68 24.19 19.67
N ARG A 7 -37.11 25.05 18.83
CA ARG A 7 -36.56 24.61 17.53
C ARG A 7 -35.59 23.48 17.85
N ARG A 8 -35.99 22.24 17.54
CA ARG A 8 -35.04 21.18 17.25
C ARG A 8 -34.15 21.72 16.14
N HIS A 9 -32.96 22.18 16.47
CA HIS A 9 -31.87 22.19 15.52
C HIS A 9 -31.78 20.74 15.07
N ALA A 10 -32.28 20.45 13.87
CA ALA A 10 -31.90 19.22 13.19
C ALA A 10 -30.37 19.26 13.18
N ALA A 11 -29.73 18.29 13.85
CA ALA A 11 -28.31 18.08 13.67
C ALA A 11 -28.06 18.06 12.15
N PRO A 12 -27.05 18.79 11.64
CA PRO A 12 -26.67 18.67 10.24
C PRO A 12 -26.55 17.19 9.91
N ALA A 13 -27.10 16.76 8.78
CA ALA A 13 -26.86 15.40 8.31
C ALA A 13 -25.34 15.21 8.23
N GLU A 14 -24.79 14.27 9.00
CA GLU A 14 -23.37 13.95 9.01
C GLU A 14 -22.93 13.65 7.57
N THR A 15 -21.88 14.34 7.11
CA THR A 15 -21.34 14.08 5.77
C THR A 15 -20.68 12.71 5.80
N PRO A 16 -21.04 11.77 4.90
CA PRO A 16 -20.44 10.45 4.86
C PRO A 16 -18.91 10.54 4.74
N LEU A 17 -18.15 9.69 5.44
CA LEU A 17 -16.69 9.67 5.37
C LEU A 17 -16.18 9.61 3.92
N SER A 18 -16.85 8.84 3.06
CA SER A 18 -16.52 8.68 1.64
C SER A 18 -16.57 9.98 0.82
N GLU A 19 -17.25 11.02 1.29
CA GLU A 19 -17.37 12.33 0.63
C GLU A 19 -16.39 13.37 1.18
N VAL A 20 -15.73 13.07 2.30
CA VAL A 20 -14.81 14.01 2.95
C VAL A 20 -13.42 13.94 2.34
N ARG A 21 -12.85 15.14 2.19
CA ARG A 21 -11.51 15.35 1.66
C ARG A 21 -10.58 15.81 2.77
N PHE A 22 -9.48 15.09 2.91
CA PHE A 22 -8.40 15.40 3.82
C PHE A 22 -7.21 16.00 3.07
N THR A 23 -6.53 16.96 3.70
CA THR A 23 -5.18 17.35 3.31
C THR A 23 -4.14 16.43 3.96
N ARG A 24 -2.86 16.63 3.65
CA ARG A 24 -1.77 15.86 4.26
C ARG A 24 -1.62 16.21 5.74
N GLU A 25 -1.77 17.50 6.03
CA GLU A 25 -1.71 18.07 7.37
C GLU A 25 -2.87 17.56 8.23
N ASP A 26 -4.08 17.42 7.66
CA ASP A 26 -5.21 16.79 8.36
C ASP A 26 -4.85 15.37 8.78
N LEU A 27 -4.38 14.55 7.83
CA LEU A 27 -4.03 13.16 8.11
C LEU A 27 -2.88 13.07 9.10
N PHE A 28 -1.90 13.96 9.02
CA PHE A 28 -0.81 14.02 10.00
C PHE A 28 -1.31 14.33 11.41
N VAL A 29 -2.20 15.31 11.56
CA VAL A 29 -2.80 15.66 12.86
C VAL A 29 -3.67 14.52 13.40
N LEU A 30 -4.52 13.93 12.56
CA LEU A 30 -5.46 12.87 12.93
C LEU A 30 -4.75 11.57 13.30
N LEU A 31 -3.67 11.23 12.60
CA LEU A 31 -2.86 10.05 12.87
C LEU A 31 -1.81 10.29 13.97
N GLY A 32 -1.60 11.54 14.40
CA GLY A 32 -0.53 11.89 15.33
C GLY A 32 0.87 11.70 14.76
N GLY A 33 1.03 11.77 13.44
CA GLY A 33 2.30 11.56 12.74
C GLY A 33 2.12 11.03 11.31
N CYS A 34 3.16 10.38 10.80
CA CYS A 34 3.16 9.81 9.47
C CYS A 34 2.26 8.56 9.38
N ASP A 35 1.60 8.37 8.24
CA ASP A 35 0.97 7.14 7.83
C ASP A 35 2.04 6.08 7.53
N THR A 36 1.73 4.80 7.76
CA THR A 36 2.70 3.71 7.70
C THR A 36 3.36 3.60 6.32
N GLY A 37 2.59 3.83 5.25
CA GLY A 37 3.11 3.82 3.88
C GLY A 37 3.84 5.09 3.48
N MET A 38 3.87 6.12 4.34
CA MET A 38 4.42 7.45 4.04
C MET A 38 3.84 8.01 2.72
N PHE A 39 2.55 7.78 2.47
CA PHE A 39 1.88 8.14 1.22
C PHE A 39 1.26 9.54 1.24
N ALA A 40 0.46 9.83 2.26
CA ALA A 40 -0.12 11.14 2.43
C ALA A 40 0.88 12.10 3.06
N ASN A 41 1.57 11.65 4.11
CA ASN A 41 2.30 12.53 5.02
C ASN A 41 3.70 12.00 5.40
N GLY A 42 4.43 11.44 4.41
CA GLY A 42 5.82 11.03 4.52
C GLY A 42 6.87 12.15 4.36
N GLU A 43 8.15 11.76 4.41
CA GLU A 43 9.34 12.63 4.41
C GLU A 43 9.30 13.76 3.36
N TYR A 44 8.93 13.44 2.12
CA TYR A 44 8.95 14.42 1.02
C TYR A 44 7.63 15.20 0.85
N THR A 45 6.66 14.97 1.73
CA THR A 45 5.31 15.51 1.57
C THR A 45 4.89 16.45 2.70
N ILE A 46 5.54 16.37 3.85
CA ILE A 46 5.32 17.21 5.02
C ILE A 46 6.45 18.22 5.18
N ASP A 47 6.09 19.44 5.58
CA ASP A 47 7.04 20.49 5.93
C ASP A 47 7.46 20.33 7.40
N PHE A 48 8.51 19.54 7.64
CA PHE A 48 9.03 19.32 9.00
C PHE A 48 9.64 20.59 9.62
N ASP A 49 10.15 21.53 8.81
CA ASP A 49 10.63 22.83 9.29
C ASP A 49 9.47 23.64 9.89
N GLN A 50 8.27 23.56 9.29
CA GLN A 50 7.08 24.19 9.84
C GLN A 50 6.69 23.58 11.19
N ILE A 51 6.75 22.25 11.32
CA ILE A 51 6.44 21.54 12.57
C ILE A 51 7.43 21.94 13.66
N GLU A 52 8.73 22.00 13.37
CA GLU A 52 9.74 22.39 14.34
C GLU A 52 9.51 23.81 14.88
N ARG A 53 9.06 24.74 14.04
CA ARG A 53 8.85 26.14 14.42
C ARG A 53 7.51 26.42 15.11
N HIS A 54 6.46 25.70 14.74
CA HIS A 54 5.08 26.07 15.11
C HIS A 54 4.27 24.92 15.71
N GLY A 55 4.81 23.70 15.75
CA GLY A 55 4.07 22.50 16.11
C GLY A 55 2.94 22.20 15.13
N THR A 56 2.03 21.31 15.55
CA THR A 56 0.85 20.92 14.76
C THR A 56 -0.41 21.71 15.11
N ASP A 57 -0.37 22.58 16.13
CA ASP A 57 -1.52 23.36 16.59
C ASP A 57 -2.18 24.23 15.52
N PRO A 58 -1.45 24.92 14.61
CA PRO A 58 -2.07 25.63 13.50
C PRO A 58 -2.88 24.70 12.60
N TRP A 59 -2.31 23.55 12.23
CA TRP A 59 -2.97 22.56 11.39
C TRP A 59 -4.19 21.96 12.08
N ARG A 60 -4.09 21.65 13.38
CA ARG A 60 -5.22 21.13 14.18
C ARG A 60 -6.40 22.10 14.19
N ARG A 61 -6.14 23.39 14.40
CA ARG A 61 -7.19 24.43 14.38
C ARG A 61 -7.82 24.58 13.01
N ASP A 62 -7.02 24.61 11.94
CA ASP A 62 -7.51 24.75 10.57
C ASP A 62 -8.33 23.51 10.14
N MET A 63 -7.87 22.31 10.52
CA MET A 63 -8.58 21.05 10.32
C MET A 63 -9.92 21.05 11.06
N ALA A 64 -9.93 21.34 12.36
CA ALA A 64 -11.15 21.35 13.17
C ALA A 64 -12.19 22.36 12.65
N ALA A 65 -11.74 23.56 12.26
CA ALA A 65 -12.63 24.57 11.67
C ALA A 65 -13.27 24.11 10.35
N ARG A 66 -12.57 23.30 9.54
CA ARG A 66 -13.08 22.80 8.26
C ARG A 66 -13.92 21.53 8.40
N LEU A 67 -13.52 20.61 9.27
CA LEU A 67 -14.12 19.28 9.37
C LEU A 67 -15.20 19.20 10.46
N SER A 68 -15.23 20.08 11.46
CA SER A 68 -16.30 20.03 12.48
C SER A 68 -17.72 20.16 11.92
N PRO A 69 -18.00 20.93 10.84
CA PRO A 69 -19.34 20.96 10.24
C PRO A 69 -19.75 19.64 9.59
N THR A 70 -18.82 18.71 9.33
CA THR A 70 -19.13 17.40 8.75
C THR A 70 -19.57 16.38 9.80
N GLY A 71 -19.33 16.67 11.09
CA GLY A 71 -19.56 15.74 12.21
C GLY A 71 -18.45 14.70 12.40
N LEU A 72 -17.43 14.67 11.54
CA LEU A 72 -16.35 13.67 11.61
C LEU A 72 -15.27 14.02 12.64
N VAL A 73 -15.19 15.29 13.03
CA VAL A 73 -14.35 15.75 14.14
C VAL A 73 -15.13 16.75 14.99
N ASP A 74 -14.79 16.90 16.26
CA ASP A 74 -15.33 17.96 17.12
C ASP A 74 -14.59 19.30 16.95
N ALA A 75 -14.94 20.29 17.79
CA ALA A 75 -14.34 21.63 17.73
C ALA A 75 -12.87 21.65 18.16
N GLU A 76 -12.44 20.64 18.92
CA GLU A 76 -11.09 20.43 19.41
C GLU A 76 -10.25 19.61 18.41
N GLY A 77 -10.88 19.04 17.37
CA GLY A 77 -10.24 18.22 16.36
C GLY A 77 -10.09 16.76 16.76
N ILE A 78 -10.92 16.27 17.67
CA ILE A 78 -10.99 14.85 18.05
C ILE A 78 -11.89 14.14 17.03
N PRO A 79 -11.47 13.00 16.44
CA PRO A 79 -12.27 12.27 15.47
C PRO A 79 -13.50 11.61 16.11
N SER A 80 -14.58 11.52 15.35
CA SER A 80 -15.72 10.63 15.60
C SER A 80 -15.30 9.16 15.60
N ASP A 81 -16.12 8.28 16.18
CA ASP A 81 -15.85 6.84 16.22
C ASP A 81 -15.65 6.24 14.82
N GLU A 82 -16.49 6.61 13.84
CA GLU A 82 -16.36 6.15 12.45
C GLU A 82 -14.99 6.53 11.85
N LEU A 83 -14.58 7.80 12.03
CA LEU A 83 -13.29 8.26 11.51
C LEU A 83 -12.12 7.62 12.27
N ALA A 84 -12.22 7.49 13.60
CA ALA A 84 -11.19 6.88 14.42
C ALA A 84 -10.96 5.40 14.04
N GLU A 85 -12.03 4.63 13.82
CA GLU A 85 -11.96 3.25 13.33
C GLU A 85 -11.31 3.17 11.94
N ALA A 86 -11.69 4.06 11.02
CA ALA A 86 -11.12 4.08 9.68
C ALA A 86 -9.63 4.50 9.67
N LEU A 87 -9.20 5.36 10.60
CA LEU A 87 -7.81 5.79 10.72
C LEU A 87 -6.93 4.77 11.46
N TYR A 88 -7.52 3.97 12.35
CA TYR A 88 -6.80 3.11 13.28
C TYR A 88 -5.63 2.32 12.68
N PRO A 89 -5.76 1.58 11.56
CA PRO A 89 -4.65 0.78 11.04
C PRO A 89 -3.58 1.62 10.33
N LEU A 90 -3.89 2.85 9.89
CA LEU A 90 -3.05 3.62 8.97
C LEU A 90 -1.75 4.15 9.58
N ASN A 91 -1.60 4.13 10.90
CA ASN A 91 -0.36 4.51 11.59
C ASN A 91 0.22 3.37 12.45
N LYS A 92 -0.13 2.12 12.12
CA LYS A 92 0.29 0.92 12.87
C LYS A 92 1.37 0.15 12.14
N PRO A 93 2.22 -0.60 12.88
CA PRO A 93 3.16 -1.55 12.31
C PRO A 93 2.38 -2.73 11.69
N GLY A 94 1.86 -2.55 10.49
CA GLY A 94 1.09 -3.53 9.74
C GLY A 94 1.74 -3.87 8.40
N VAL A 95 0.99 -4.53 7.52
CA VAL A 95 1.41 -4.73 6.13
C VAL A 95 0.88 -3.59 5.28
N VAL A 96 1.77 -2.90 4.57
CA VAL A 96 1.44 -1.83 3.62
C VAL A 96 1.35 -2.41 2.21
N VAL A 97 0.35 -1.97 1.45
CA VAL A 97 0.21 -2.27 0.02
C VAL A 97 -0.04 -0.97 -0.75
N ASP A 98 0.94 -0.56 -1.53
CA ASP A 98 0.91 0.63 -2.40
C ASP A 98 0.74 0.22 -3.86
N ASP A 99 -0.04 0.97 -4.64
CA ASP A 99 -0.30 0.73 -6.08
C ASP A 99 0.69 1.43 -7.02
N GLY A 100 1.89 1.73 -6.53
CA GLY A 100 2.93 2.41 -7.29
C GLY A 100 4.23 2.58 -6.50
N ALA A 101 5.25 3.12 -7.15
CA ALA A 101 6.56 3.32 -6.53
C ALA A 101 6.57 4.49 -5.54
N THR A 102 7.26 4.31 -4.41
CA THR A 102 7.60 5.38 -3.48
C THR A 102 8.65 6.31 -4.10
N PRO A 103 8.45 7.64 -4.04
CA PRO A 103 9.45 8.59 -4.55
C PRO A 103 10.78 8.41 -3.80
N GLN A 104 11.91 8.45 -4.51
CA GLN A 104 13.26 8.33 -3.96
C GLN A 104 13.90 9.71 -3.69
N SER A 105 13.23 10.79 -4.09
CA SER A 105 13.68 12.15 -3.82
C SER A 105 12.51 13.13 -3.85
N ALA A 106 12.68 14.31 -3.21
CA ALA A 106 11.68 15.38 -3.19
C ALA A 106 11.31 15.95 -4.58
N ARG A 107 12.10 15.65 -5.62
CA ARG A 107 11.83 16.09 -7.01
C ARG A 107 11.02 15.08 -7.81
N GLU A 108 10.91 13.85 -7.32
CA GLU A 108 10.18 12.79 -7.99
C GLU A 108 8.69 12.91 -7.73
N ARG A 109 7.91 12.61 -8.77
CA ARG A 109 6.46 12.55 -8.64
C ARG A 109 6.12 11.23 -7.97
N ASP A 110 5.43 11.29 -6.84
CA ASP A 110 4.84 10.11 -6.22
C ASP A 110 3.77 9.51 -7.16
N GLU A 111 4.01 8.29 -7.62
CA GLU A 111 3.19 7.58 -8.60
C GLU A 111 1.99 6.87 -7.98
N ARG A 112 2.04 6.64 -6.66
CA ARG A 112 0.98 5.98 -5.90
C ARG A 112 -0.32 6.78 -5.96
N THR A 113 -1.43 6.06 -6.03
CA THR A 113 -2.78 6.60 -5.93
C THR A 113 -3.56 6.00 -4.77
N VAL A 114 -3.17 4.82 -4.28
CA VAL A 114 -3.74 4.14 -3.13
C VAL A 114 -2.61 3.54 -2.28
N SER A 115 -2.72 3.72 -0.96
CA SER A 115 -1.90 3.03 0.04
C SER A 115 -2.82 2.40 1.06
N ALA A 116 -2.77 1.07 1.20
CA ALA A 116 -3.57 0.31 2.16
C ALA A 116 -2.69 -0.21 3.30
N VAL A 117 -3.23 -0.25 4.51
CA VAL A 117 -2.58 -0.85 5.68
C VAL A 117 -3.48 -1.92 6.28
N LEU A 118 -2.94 -3.12 6.47
CA LEU A 118 -3.59 -4.26 7.10
C LEU A 118 -2.95 -4.49 8.47
N PHE A 119 -3.74 -4.41 9.54
CA PHE A 119 -3.25 -4.50 10.92
C PHE A 119 -4.30 -5.10 11.85
N GLU A 120 -3.96 -6.18 12.56
CA GLU A 120 -4.77 -6.81 13.62
C GLU A 120 -6.27 -6.95 13.30
N GLY A 121 -6.60 -7.52 12.13
CA GLY A 121 -8.00 -7.74 11.72
C GLY A 121 -8.75 -6.48 11.28
N SER A 122 -8.05 -5.35 11.16
CA SER A 122 -8.54 -4.10 10.58
C SER A 122 -7.75 -3.77 9.30
N ALA A 123 -8.41 -3.16 8.32
CA ALA A 123 -7.71 -2.62 7.17
C ALA A 123 -8.39 -1.37 6.63
N SER A 124 -7.56 -0.40 6.25
CA SER A 124 -8.00 0.85 5.64
C SER A 124 -7.03 1.27 4.54
N ALA A 125 -7.48 2.17 3.68
CA ALA A 125 -6.68 2.74 2.63
C ALA A 125 -6.81 4.26 2.58
N ILE A 126 -5.69 4.91 2.28
CA ILE A 126 -5.62 6.30 1.85
C ILE A 126 -5.64 6.28 0.32
N ARG A 127 -6.56 7.06 -0.27
CA ARG A 127 -6.64 7.24 -1.72
C ARG A 127 -6.44 8.70 -2.09
N ARG A 128 -5.52 8.95 -3.02
CA ARG A 128 -5.34 10.27 -3.64
C ARG A 128 -6.53 10.59 -4.54
N LEU A 129 -7.14 11.74 -4.33
CA LEU A 129 -8.25 12.20 -5.15
C LEU A 129 -7.74 12.84 -6.46
N PRO A 130 -8.47 12.71 -7.58
CA PRO A 130 -8.07 13.27 -8.86
C PRO A 130 -8.17 14.80 -8.86
N GLY A 131 -7.22 15.45 -9.53
CA GLY A 131 -7.19 16.91 -9.70
C GLY A 131 -6.04 17.59 -8.95
N ARG A 132 -5.77 18.85 -9.31
CA ARG A 132 -4.68 19.63 -8.71
C ARG A 132 -5.04 19.98 -7.27
N ARG A 133 -4.21 19.54 -6.30
CA ARG A 133 -4.42 19.74 -4.85
C ARG A 133 -5.76 19.17 -4.35
N ALA A 134 -6.20 18.06 -4.94
CA ALA A 134 -7.46 17.42 -4.58
C ALA A 134 -7.43 16.66 -3.25
N GLY A 135 -6.28 16.55 -2.58
CA GLY A 135 -6.17 15.90 -1.28
C GLY A 135 -6.40 14.38 -1.35
N PHE A 136 -6.90 13.83 -0.25
CA PHE A 136 -7.04 12.40 0.00
C PHE A 136 -8.43 12.07 0.54
N SER A 137 -8.85 10.84 0.32
CA SER A 137 -9.96 10.19 1.02
C SER A 137 -9.43 9.01 1.82
N VAL A 138 -10.07 8.72 2.95
CA VAL A 138 -9.83 7.52 3.76
C VAL A 138 -10.99 6.56 3.55
N ALA A 139 -10.69 5.27 3.38
CA ALA A 139 -11.71 4.23 3.22
C ALA A 139 -11.36 3.03 4.10
N SER A 140 -12.31 2.59 4.93
CA SER A 140 -12.25 1.25 5.52
C SER A 140 -12.39 0.20 4.41
N LEU A 141 -11.62 -0.88 4.49
CA LEU A 141 -11.78 -2.04 3.61
C LEU A 141 -12.86 -3.02 4.12
N GLY A 142 -13.47 -2.72 5.26
CA GLY A 142 -14.49 -3.55 5.90
C GLY A 142 -13.92 -4.82 6.55
N PRO A 143 -14.75 -5.86 6.72
CA PRO A 143 -14.30 -7.16 7.24
C PRO A 143 -13.28 -7.84 6.32
N GLU A 144 -12.42 -8.68 6.89
CA GLU A 144 -11.31 -9.37 6.20
C GLU A 144 -11.73 -10.09 4.91
N ALA A 145 -12.88 -10.75 4.90
CA ALA A 145 -13.42 -11.43 3.72
C ALA A 145 -13.69 -10.50 2.52
N TYR A 146 -13.74 -9.18 2.72
CA TYR A 146 -13.98 -8.17 1.70
C TYR A 146 -12.76 -7.32 1.37
N TRP A 147 -11.63 -7.49 2.05
CA TRP A 147 -10.46 -6.63 1.86
C TRP A 147 -9.99 -6.61 0.41
N ASP A 148 -9.89 -7.77 -0.23
CA ASP A 148 -9.46 -7.86 -1.62
C ASP A 148 -10.39 -7.12 -2.57
N VAL A 149 -11.70 -7.36 -2.48
CA VAL A 149 -12.66 -6.72 -3.38
C VAL A 149 -12.72 -5.21 -3.16
N ALA A 150 -12.63 -4.75 -1.92
CA ALA A 150 -12.58 -3.33 -1.58
C ALA A 150 -11.30 -2.68 -2.11
N PHE A 151 -10.13 -3.27 -1.85
CA PHE A 151 -8.85 -2.77 -2.33
C PHE A 151 -8.80 -2.72 -3.87
N ARG A 152 -9.18 -3.80 -4.56
CA ARG A 152 -9.28 -3.84 -6.02
C ARG A 152 -10.23 -2.79 -6.59
N GLY A 153 -11.33 -2.50 -5.87
CA GLY A 153 -12.25 -1.42 -6.21
C GLY A 153 -11.58 -0.04 -6.15
N LEU A 154 -10.72 0.21 -5.17
CA LEU A 154 -9.99 1.47 -5.01
C LEU A 154 -8.92 1.68 -6.10
N VAL A 155 -8.15 0.63 -6.40
CA VAL A 155 -7.08 0.69 -7.44
C VAL A 155 -7.62 0.48 -8.86
N GLY A 156 -8.86 0.02 -8.99
CA GLY A 156 -9.53 -0.19 -10.27
C GLY A 156 -8.98 -1.37 -11.08
N CYS A 157 -8.75 -2.52 -10.45
CA CYS A 157 -8.24 -3.72 -11.12
C CYS A 157 -9.19 -4.93 -11.02
N PRO A 158 -9.17 -5.83 -12.03
CA PRO A 158 -9.93 -7.09 -11.98
C PRO A 158 -9.26 -8.12 -11.05
N PRO A 159 -9.93 -9.23 -10.71
CA PRO A 159 -9.27 -10.35 -10.05
C PRO A 159 -8.16 -10.97 -10.92
N LEU A 160 -7.23 -11.68 -10.28
CA LEU A 160 -6.21 -12.49 -10.95
C LEU A 160 -6.88 -13.75 -11.52
N ALA A 161 -6.48 -14.16 -12.73
CA ALA A 161 -7.01 -15.36 -13.36
C ALA A 161 -5.92 -16.08 -14.18
N SER A 162 -5.25 -17.06 -13.58
CA SER A 162 -4.26 -17.90 -14.25
C SER A 162 -4.77 -19.32 -14.46
N PRO A 163 -4.56 -19.91 -15.66
CA PRO A 163 -4.78 -21.34 -15.86
C PRO A 163 -3.70 -22.22 -15.20
N TRP A 164 -2.61 -21.62 -14.72
CA TRP A 164 -1.49 -22.31 -14.08
C TRP A 164 -1.50 -22.13 -12.56
N GLU A 165 -2.70 -22.09 -11.97
CA GLU A 165 -2.88 -21.80 -10.55
C GLU A 165 -1.98 -22.67 -9.64
N GLY A 166 -1.35 -22.00 -8.67
CA GLY A 166 -0.52 -22.64 -7.65
C GLY A 166 0.94 -22.82 -8.06
N GLN A 167 1.31 -22.49 -9.31
CA GLN A 167 2.71 -22.54 -9.74
C GLN A 167 3.49 -21.35 -9.19
N VAL A 168 4.71 -21.63 -8.71
CA VAL A 168 5.65 -20.63 -8.21
C VAL A 168 7.04 -20.93 -8.77
N VAL A 169 7.68 -19.93 -9.35
CA VAL A 169 9.08 -19.99 -9.79
C VAL A 169 9.87 -18.99 -8.97
N VAL A 170 10.75 -19.49 -8.10
CA VAL A 170 11.63 -18.63 -7.30
C VAL A 170 12.94 -18.44 -8.04
N THR A 171 13.44 -17.21 -8.16
CA THR A 171 14.56 -16.88 -9.03
C THR A 171 15.65 -16.15 -8.25
N PRO A 172 16.92 -16.22 -8.69
CA PRO A 172 17.93 -15.27 -8.22
C PRO A 172 17.55 -13.84 -8.60
N PRO A 173 18.14 -12.82 -7.94
CA PRO A 173 17.90 -11.39 -8.22
C PRO A 173 18.61 -10.94 -9.52
N GLU A 174 18.51 -11.75 -10.58
CA GLU A 174 19.22 -11.51 -11.83
C GLU A 174 18.34 -10.69 -12.78
N PRO A 175 18.79 -9.50 -13.25
CA PRO A 175 18.09 -8.72 -14.26
C PRO A 175 17.82 -9.48 -15.58
N GLU A 176 18.60 -10.54 -15.81
CA GLU A 176 18.43 -11.41 -16.97
C GLU A 176 17.09 -12.15 -16.95
N VAL A 177 16.52 -12.47 -15.78
CA VAL A 177 15.21 -13.14 -15.67
C VAL A 177 14.12 -12.27 -16.30
N GLY A 178 14.03 -11.00 -15.89
CA GLY A 178 13.07 -10.05 -16.45
C GLY A 178 13.28 -9.81 -17.95
N SER A 179 14.54 -9.79 -18.39
CA SER A 179 14.89 -9.62 -19.80
C SER A 179 14.51 -10.84 -20.64
N ALA A 180 14.77 -12.06 -20.15
CA ALA A 180 14.39 -13.31 -20.77
C ALA A 180 12.87 -13.46 -20.91
N LEU A 181 12.11 -13.07 -19.88
CA LEU A 181 10.64 -13.03 -19.92
C LEU A 181 10.14 -12.11 -21.04
N ARG A 182 10.66 -10.88 -21.13
CA ARG A 182 10.25 -9.91 -22.17
C ARG A 182 10.63 -10.35 -23.58
N ARG A 183 11.74 -11.07 -23.75
CA ARG A 183 12.16 -11.61 -25.05
C ARG A 183 11.48 -12.93 -25.43
N GLY A 184 10.81 -13.60 -24.49
CA GLY A 184 10.30 -14.96 -24.70
C GLY A 184 11.41 -16.00 -24.85
N ASP A 185 12.50 -15.87 -24.10
CA ASP A 185 13.67 -16.75 -24.18
C ASP A 185 13.41 -18.11 -23.52
N GLU A 186 12.70 -18.99 -24.23
CA GLU A 186 12.25 -20.28 -23.72
C GLU A 186 13.41 -21.18 -23.24
N LEU A 187 14.57 -21.14 -23.91
CA LEU A 187 15.71 -21.97 -23.54
C LEU A 187 16.28 -21.54 -22.19
N TYR A 188 16.43 -20.23 -21.96
CA TYR A 188 16.85 -19.69 -20.67
C TYR A 188 15.83 -20.04 -19.57
N LEU A 189 14.53 -19.80 -19.82
CA LEU A 189 13.47 -20.00 -18.83
C LEU A 189 13.30 -21.47 -18.42
N ARG A 190 13.41 -22.41 -19.37
CA ARG A 190 13.44 -23.86 -19.06
C ARG A 190 14.65 -24.22 -18.20
N GLY A 191 15.83 -23.66 -18.50
CA GLY A 191 17.04 -23.84 -17.70
C GLY A 191 16.89 -23.28 -16.28
N LEU A 192 16.24 -22.12 -16.15
CA LEU A 192 15.92 -21.50 -14.86
C LEU A 192 15.01 -22.41 -14.02
N CYS A 193 13.89 -22.89 -14.56
CA CYS A 193 13.01 -23.81 -13.86
C CYS A 193 13.70 -25.14 -13.49
N ALA A 194 14.59 -25.66 -14.35
CA ALA A 194 15.36 -26.86 -14.02
C ALA A 194 16.32 -26.65 -12.84
N LYS A 195 16.87 -25.44 -12.68
CA LYS A 195 17.78 -25.09 -11.58
C LYS A 195 17.05 -24.73 -10.29
N CYS A 196 15.97 -23.96 -10.40
CA CYS A 196 15.29 -23.32 -9.27
C CYS A 196 13.94 -23.95 -8.91
N GLY A 197 13.46 -24.92 -9.69
CA GLY A 197 12.13 -25.49 -9.57
C GLY A 197 11.05 -24.64 -10.25
N GLY A 198 9.83 -25.17 -10.26
CA GLY A 198 8.67 -24.54 -10.90
C GLY A 198 8.35 -25.09 -12.30
N ASP A 199 7.21 -24.66 -12.84
CA ASP A 199 6.70 -25.15 -14.11
C ASP A 199 7.24 -24.34 -15.29
N ALA A 200 8.07 -24.99 -16.11
CA ALA A 200 8.68 -24.38 -17.29
C ALA A 200 7.67 -24.08 -18.42
N GLU A 201 6.58 -24.85 -18.52
CA GLU A 201 5.53 -24.63 -19.50
C GLU A 201 4.72 -23.39 -19.13
N ALA A 202 4.34 -23.25 -17.85
CA ALA A 202 3.68 -22.06 -17.34
C ALA A 202 4.50 -20.79 -17.59
N LEU A 203 5.79 -20.83 -17.23
CA LEU A 203 6.71 -19.70 -17.39
C LEU A 203 6.93 -19.33 -18.87
N SER A 204 7.14 -20.34 -19.72
CA SER A 204 7.37 -20.11 -21.16
C SER A 204 6.09 -19.65 -21.87
N SER A 205 4.93 -20.15 -21.46
CA SER A 205 3.62 -19.71 -21.96
C SER A 205 3.39 -18.23 -21.66
N PHE A 206 3.62 -17.79 -20.43
CA PHE A 206 3.52 -16.37 -20.06
C PHE A 206 4.54 -15.51 -20.81
N ALA A 207 5.81 -15.92 -20.86
CA ALA A 207 6.85 -15.18 -21.58
C ALA A 207 6.55 -15.04 -23.08
N GLY A 208 6.00 -16.09 -23.71
CA GLY A 208 5.55 -16.06 -25.09
C GLY A 208 4.41 -15.05 -25.32
N LYS A 209 3.45 -14.95 -24.41
CA LYS A 209 2.39 -13.93 -24.48
C LYS A 209 2.94 -12.53 -24.24
N LEU A 210 3.80 -12.36 -23.25
CA LEU A 210 4.41 -11.07 -22.92
C LEU A 210 5.23 -10.50 -24.09
N SER A 211 6.00 -11.35 -24.77
CA SER A 211 6.85 -10.94 -25.89
C SER A 211 6.07 -10.69 -27.20
N SER A 212 5.00 -11.46 -27.45
CA SER A 212 4.23 -11.40 -28.70
C SER A 212 3.03 -10.46 -28.65
N ASN A 213 2.53 -10.11 -27.47
CA ASN A 213 1.33 -9.30 -27.29
C ASN A 213 1.57 -8.07 -26.40
N SER A 214 1.72 -6.90 -27.03
CA SER A 214 1.94 -5.62 -26.33
C SER A 214 0.80 -5.19 -25.40
N SER A 215 -0.40 -5.77 -25.52
CA SER A 215 -1.48 -5.50 -24.55
C SER A 215 -1.22 -6.11 -23.18
N VAL A 216 -0.50 -7.24 -23.11
CA VAL A 216 -0.09 -7.87 -21.85
C VAL A 216 0.89 -6.94 -21.12
N ALA A 217 1.94 -6.49 -21.81
CA ALA A 217 2.91 -5.55 -21.24
C ALA A 217 2.27 -4.22 -20.79
N ARG A 218 1.34 -3.66 -21.58
CA ARG A 218 0.60 -2.43 -21.19
C ARG A 218 -0.40 -2.65 -20.05
N GLY A 219 -0.78 -3.89 -19.80
CA GLY A 219 -1.67 -4.30 -18.71
C GLY A 219 -0.97 -4.41 -17.36
N GLU A 220 0.36 -4.32 -17.33
CA GLU A 220 1.17 -4.37 -16.11
C GLU A 220 0.71 -3.30 -15.09
N ARG A 221 0.70 -3.69 -13.81
CA ARG A 221 0.55 -2.77 -12.68
C ARG A 221 1.64 -3.03 -11.66
N ALA A 222 2.27 -1.95 -11.20
CA ALA A 222 3.27 -2.02 -10.15
C ALA A 222 2.60 -1.89 -8.78
N PHE A 223 3.12 -2.63 -7.81
CA PHE A 223 2.77 -2.54 -6.41
C PHE A 223 4.04 -2.56 -5.57
N VAL A 224 4.03 -1.86 -4.45
CA VAL A 224 5.08 -1.95 -3.42
C VAL A 224 4.44 -2.44 -2.15
N ILE A 225 5.04 -3.45 -1.52
CA ILE A 225 4.53 -4.05 -0.30
C ILE A 225 5.64 -4.00 0.73
N ALA A 226 5.30 -3.62 1.96
CA ALA A 226 6.21 -3.60 3.08
C ALA A 226 5.53 -4.18 4.33
N ASP A 227 6.22 -5.08 5.03
CA ASP A 227 5.75 -5.70 6.27
C ASP A 227 6.45 -5.06 7.46
N TYR A 228 5.69 -4.27 8.22
CA TYR A 228 6.15 -3.59 9.42
C TYR A 228 5.75 -4.29 10.72
N ARG A 229 5.12 -5.47 10.70
CA ARG A 229 4.46 -6.07 11.89
C ARG A 229 5.36 -6.22 13.12
N ASP A 230 6.65 -6.43 12.90
CA ASP A 230 7.64 -6.55 13.98
C ASP A 230 8.49 -5.28 14.18
N CYS A 231 8.21 -4.21 13.43
CA CYS A 231 8.87 -2.92 13.57
C CYS A 231 8.27 -2.10 14.72
N ARG A 232 9.06 -1.15 15.23
CA ARG A 232 8.62 -0.18 16.25
C ARG A 232 8.65 1.21 15.65
N PHE A 233 7.52 1.90 15.69
CA PHE A 233 7.46 3.29 15.24
C PHE A 233 8.03 4.20 16.33
N GLU A 234 8.75 5.22 15.89
CA GLU A 234 9.40 6.17 16.77
C GLU A 234 8.48 7.35 17.05
N GLU A 235 8.54 7.90 18.27
CA GLU A 235 7.76 9.07 18.70
C GLU A 235 8.65 10.17 19.31
N SER A 236 9.97 10.08 19.13
CA SER A 236 10.95 10.98 19.76
C SER A 236 10.76 12.46 19.41
N LEU A 237 10.20 12.74 18.23
CA LEU A 237 9.89 14.09 17.76
C LEU A 237 8.49 14.59 18.18
N GLY A 238 7.79 13.84 19.03
CA GLY A 238 6.42 14.16 19.47
C GLY A 238 5.33 13.78 18.46
N PHE A 239 5.68 13.00 17.44
CA PHE A 239 4.77 12.42 16.46
C PHE A 239 5.31 11.08 15.97
N ILE A 240 4.41 10.23 15.46
CA ILE A 240 4.71 8.88 14.98
C ILE A 240 5.52 8.92 13.68
N ILE A 241 6.60 8.14 13.63
CA ILE A 241 7.46 7.96 12.47
C ILE A 241 7.64 6.45 12.24
N PRO A 242 7.15 5.89 11.11
CA PRO A 242 7.43 4.51 10.73
C PRO A 242 8.93 4.25 10.59
N GLN A 243 9.39 3.14 11.16
CA GLN A 243 10.80 2.73 11.14
C GLN A 243 10.93 1.31 10.57
N THR A 244 12.01 1.05 9.85
CA THR A 244 12.37 -0.28 9.32
C THR A 244 13.42 -0.94 10.21
N ASN A 245 13.14 -1.04 11.52
CA ASN A 245 14.10 -1.39 12.56
C ASN A 245 13.99 -2.83 13.08
N SER A 246 13.41 -3.73 12.29
CA SER A 246 13.27 -5.15 12.62
C SER A 246 13.96 -6.02 11.57
N SER A 247 14.63 -7.09 12.00
CA SER A 247 15.17 -8.11 11.09
C SER A 247 14.08 -8.95 10.41
N SER A 248 12.82 -8.78 10.85
CA SER A 248 11.65 -9.34 10.18
C SER A 248 10.96 -8.33 9.26
N TYR A 249 11.56 -7.16 9.01
CA TYR A 249 11.10 -6.21 8.01
C TYR A 249 11.36 -6.71 6.60
N TRP A 250 10.30 -6.73 5.79
CA TRP A 250 10.35 -7.21 4.41
C TRP A 250 9.73 -6.19 3.50
N ALA A 251 10.33 -6.00 2.33
CA ALA A 251 9.73 -5.23 1.26
C ALA A 251 9.76 -6.01 -0.05
N LYS A 252 8.80 -5.76 -0.93
CA LYS A 252 8.85 -6.26 -2.30
C LYS A 252 8.25 -5.29 -3.29
N ASN A 253 8.88 -5.23 -4.46
CA ASN A 253 8.33 -4.57 -5.64
C ASN A 253 7.67 -5.64 -6.49
N THR A 254 6.44 -5.39 -6.93
CA THR A 254 5.63 -6.40 -7.60
C THR A 254 5.01 -5.88 -8.88
N SER A 255 5.19 -6.59 -9.99
CA SER A 255 4.47 -6.37 -11.25
C SER A 255 3.36 -7.41 -11.39
N ALA A 256 2.11 -6.97 -11.50
CA ALA A 256 0.94 -7.82 -11.69
C ALA A 256 0.39 -7.74 -13.12
N PHE A 257 0.11 -8.90 -13.70
CA PHE A 257 -0.47 -9.10 -15.02
C PHE A 257 -1.82 -9.80 -14.86
N PHE A 258 -2.87 -9.02 -14.58
CA PHE A 258 -4.16 -9.55 -14.14
C PHE A 258 -4.82 -10.54 -15.10
N ALA A 259 -4.81 -10.24 -16.40
CA ALA A 259 -5.41 -11.09 -17.42
C ALA A 259 -4.71 -12.45 -17.57
N GLU A 260 -3.46 -12.55 -17.13
CA GLU A 260 -2.68 -13.79 -17.13
C GLU A 260 -2.61 -14.44 -15.73
N GLY A 261 -3.12 -13.74 -14.72
CA GLY A 261 -3.01 -14.10 -13.30
C GLY A 261 -1.56 -14.27 -12.85
N VAL A 262 -0.62 -13.49 -13.39
CA VAL A 262 0.80 -13.61 -13.05
C VAL A 262 1.26 -12.43 -12.19
N VAL A 263 2.01 -12.73 -11.13
CA VAL A 263 2.57 -11.74 -10.20
C VAL A 263 4.07 -11.97 -10.10
N LEU A 264 4.87 -10.97 -10.48
CA LEU A 264 6.33 -11.02 -10.45
C LEU A 264 6.79 -10.13 -9.30
N SER A 265 7.43 -10.71 -8.30
CA SER A 265 7.90 -9.98 -7.12
C SER A 265 9.41 -10.01 -7.04
N GLU A 266 10.02 -8.84 -6.93
CA GLU A 266 11.38 -8.66 -6.44
C GLU A 266 11.33 -8.47 -4.93
N MET A 267 11.87 -9.44 -4.20
CA MET A 267 11.87 -9.50 -2.74
C MET A 267 13.13 -8.86 -2.21
N ARG A 268 13.01 -8.07 -1.14
CA ARG A 268 14.10 -7.41 -0.42
C ARG A 268 13.92 -7.69 1.07
N VAL A 269 14.84 -8.47 1.63
CA VAL A 269 14.80 -8.90 3.03
C VAL A 269 15.95 -8.25 3.79
N LEU A 270 15.63 -7.51 4.85
CA LEU A 270 16.62 -6.92 5.74
C LEU A 270 17.11 -7.99 6.72
N ARG A 271 18.37 -8.43 6.60
CA ARG A 271 18.94 -9.45 7.49
C ARG A 271 19.35 -8.88 8.83
N ASP A 272 19.92 -7.69 8.81
CA ASP A 272 20.42 -7.00 9.98
C ASP A 272 20.13 -5.50 9.87
N PRO A 273 19.21 -4.98 10.71
CA PRO A 273 18.90 -3.55 10.75
C PRO A 273 20.05 -2.64 11.16
N GLU A 274 21.10 -3.15 11.79
CA GLU A 274 22.25 -2.34 12.20
C GLU A 274 23.28 -2.17 11.07
N SER A 275 23.33 -3.10 10.11
CA SER A 275 24.30 -3.10 9.01
C SER A 275 23.69 -2.83 7.63
N ASP A 276 22.37 -2.60 7.55
CA ASP A 276 21.60 -2.45 6.31
C ASP A 276 21.87 -3.59 5.31
N GLU A 277 22.20 -4.79 5.79
CA GLU A 277 22.44 -5.95 4.93
C GLU A 277 21.12 -6.44 4.33
N ILE A 278 20.95 -6.26 3.02
CA ILE A 278 19.77 -6.66 2.27
C ILE A 278 20.08 -7.88 1.42
N VAL A 279 19.20 -8.88 1.47
CA VAL A 279 19.18 -10.00 0.52
C VAL A 279 18.03 -9.84 -0.45
N GLU A 280 18.34 -10.00 -1.74
CA GLU A 280 17.38 -9.87 -2.83
C GLU A 280 17.18 -11.20 -3.55
N TYR A 281 15.95 -11.47 -3.97
CA TYR A 281 15.61 -12.61 -4.84
C TYR A 281 14.28 -12.33 -5.55
N GLY A 282 13.94 -13.12 -6.56
CA GLY A 282 12.69 -12.99 -7.30
C GLY A 282 11.71 -14.12 -7.04
N ALA A 283 10.42 -13.88 -7.23
CA ALA A 283 9.39 -14.91 -7.27
C ALA A 283 8.35 -14.58 -8.33
N ILE A 284 7.93 -15.59 -9.10
CA ILE A 284 6.90 -15.48 -10.13
C ILE A 284 5.76 -16.42 -9.74
N TYR A 285 4.59 -15.84 -9.46
CA TYR A 285 3.40 -16.56 -9.04
C TYR A 285 2.38 -16.63 -10.17
N PHE A 286 1.72 -17.77 -10.28
CA PHE A 286 0.56 -17.98 -11.14
C PHE A 286 -0.66 -18.21 -10.26
N ASN A 287 -1.54 -17.22 -10.19
CA ASN A 287 -2.70 -17.15 -9.29
C ASN A 287 -4.00 -17.24 -10.09
N GLY A 288 -4.82 -18.24 -9.79
CA GLY A 288 -6.14 -18.47 -10.40
C GLY A 288 -7.32 -18.37 -9.45
N GLY A 289 -7.14 -18.73 -8.17
CA GLY A 289 -8.19 -18.73 -7.15
C GLY A 289 -7.86 -17.94 -5.89
N ASP A 290 -6.58 -17.63 -5.63
CA ASP A 290 -6.17 -16.72 -4.56
C ASP A 290 -6.49 -15.25 -4.90
N THR A 291 -6.68 -14.43 -3.86
CA THR A 291 -6.95 -13.00 -4.04
C THR A 291 -5.70 -12.21 -4.46
N LEU A 292 -5.88 -10.96 -4.91
CA LEU A 292 -4.73 -10.08 -5.18
C LEU A 292 -3.96 -9.83 -3.88
N LEU A 293 -4.67 -9.53 -2.79
CA LEU A 293 -4.01 -9.28 -1.50
C LEU A 293 -3.25 -10.51 -1.00
N ASP A 294 -3.75 -11.73 -1.18
CA ASP A 294 -3.00 -12.94 -0.82
C ASP A 294 -1.70 -13.04 -1.62
N ALA A 295 -1.73 -12.75 -2.93
CA ALA A 295 -0.54 -12.74 -3.77
C ALA A 295 0.45 -11.63 -3.33
N LEU A 296 -0.07 -10.43 -3.06
CA LEU A 296 0.71 -9.26 -2.65
C LEU A 296 1.24 -9.37 -1.22
N THR A 297 0.64 -10.16 -0.33
CA THR A 297 1.10 -10.32 1.07
C THR A 297 1.77 -11.66 1.34
N ARG A 298 1.92 -12.50 0.31
CA ARG A 298 2.73 -13.71 0.39
C ARG A 298 4.22 -13.38 0.49
N PHE A 299 4.85 -13.85 1.55
CA PHE A 299 6.30 -13.77 1.79
C PHE A 299 6.85 -15.20 1.93
N HIS A 300 8.06 -15.45 1.40
CA HIS A 300 8.73 -16.75 1.48
C HIS A 300 10.10 -16.62 2.08
N GLU A 301 10.47 -17.51 3.00
CA GLU A 301 11.85 -17.60 3.48
C GLU A 301 12.86 -17.55 2.32
N VAL A 302 13.97 -16.83 2.56
CA VAL A 302 15.05 -16.71 1.57
C VAL A 302 15.49 -18.12 1.16
N PRO A 303 15.42 -18.47 -0.14
CA PRO A 303 15.76 -19.82 -0.57
C PRO A 303 17.20 -20.17 -0.23
N SER A 304 17.47 -21.42 0.13
CA SER A 304 18.81 -21.87 0.54
C SER A 304 19.90 -21.72 -0.53
N PHE A 305 19.50 -21.55 -1.79
CA PHE A 305 20.40 -21.29 -2.93
C PHE A 305 20.79 -19.81 -3.08
N ILE A 306 20.10 -18.91 -2.38
CA ILE A 306 20.45 -17.50 -2.23
C ILE A 306 21.26 -17.39 -0.94
N ARG A 307 22.59 -17.33 -1.09
CA ARG A 307 23.53 -17.18 0.02
C ARG A 307 24.08 -15.78 0.07
#